data_AF-A0A2U1TU78-F1
#
_entry.id   AF-A0A2U1TU78-F1
#
_cell.length_a   1.000
_cell.length_b   1.000
_cell.length_c   1.000
_cell.angle_alpha   90.00
_cell.angle_beta   90.00
_cell.angle_gamma   90.00
#
_symmetry.space_group_name_H-M   'P 1'
#
loop_
_entity.id
_entity.type
_entity.pdbx_description
1 polymer ?
#
loop_
_entity_poly.entity_id
_entity_poly.type
_entity_poly.pdbx_seq_one_letter_code
_entity_poly.pdbx_strand_id
1 'polypeptide(L)'
;MVMFQKQLKGNHMNAALERALEHLKIVTNISSGLAHPLDESTAKEVFKYLHKLGIRLEYDEVYAWAKQHGWEDRHARELAMLAEKIGSGGRVVVKHKGRLSEDFQKELRSLK
;
A
#
# COMPACT_ATOMS: atom_id res chain seq x y z
N MET A 1 3.84 -12.23 23.15
CA MET A 1 3.62 -12.28 21.70
C MET A 1 2.57 -11.23 21.39
N VAL A 2 2.96 -10.16 20.71
CA VAL A 2 2.34 -8.83 20.82
C VAL A 2 0.93 -8.77 20.23
N MET A 3 0.03 -8.23 21.05
CA MET A 3 -1.37 -7.92 20.77
C MET A 3 -1.46 -6.83 19.70
N PHE A 4 -1.93 -7.19 18.50
CA PHE A 4 -2.43 -6.23 17.51
C PHE A 4 -3.78 -5.69 18.00
N GLN A 5 -3.74 -4.73 18.91
CA GLN A 5 -4.89 -3.91 19.30
C GLN A 5 -4.48 -2.45 19.20
N LYS A 6 -4.82 -1.82 18.08
CA LYS A 6 -5.03 -0.37 18.05
C LYS A 6 -6.07 0.02 17.03
N GLN A 7 -7.33 -0.23 17.39
CA GLN A 7 -8.45 0.53 16.86
C GLN A 7 -8.32 1.99 17.33
N LEU A 8 -8.10 2.94 16.41
CA LEU A 8 -8.35 4.36 16.65
C LEU A 8 -9.26 4.91 15.54
N LYS A 9 -10.46 5.34 15.94
CA LYS A 9 -11.41 6.08 15.12
C LYS A 9 -10.92 7.52 14.93
N GLY A 10 -10.88 7.97 13.69
CA GLY A 10 -10.78 9.37 13.28
C GLY A 10 -10.48 9.48 11.79
N ASN A 11 -11.50 9.67 10.95
CA ASN A 11 -11.43 9.84 9.48
C ASN A 11 -10.75 8.70 8.71
N HIS A 12 -11.32 7.51 8.85
CA HIS A 12 -10.71 6.19 8.73
C HIS A 12 -10.11 5.83 7.35
N MET A 13 -8.78 5.87 7.26
CA MET A 13 -8.02 5.11 6.28
C MET A 13 -8.49 3.65 6.30
N ASN A 14 -8.76 3.07 5.13
CA ASN A 14 -9.32 1.73 5.05
C ASN A 14 -8.33 0.69 5.65
N ALA A 15 -8.80 -0.22 6.50
CA ALA A 15 -7.94 -1.21 7.16
C ALA A 15 -7.16 -2.07 6.17
N ALA A 16 -7.76 -2.41 5.01
CA ALA A 16 -7.05 -3.12 3.96
C ALA A 16 -5.98 -2.24 3.29
N LEU A 17 -6.21 -0.93 3.15
CA LEU A 17 -5.19 -0.01 2.65
C LEU A 17 -4.01 0.09 3.63
N GLU A 18 -4.27 0.31 4.91
CA GLU A 18 -3.22 0.35 5.94
C GLU A 18 -2.41 -0.94 5.96
N ARG A 19 -3.08 -2.10 5.95
CA ARG A 19 -2.42 -3.41 5.95
C ARG A 19 -1.56 -3.65 4.72
N ALA A 20 -2.05 -3.20 3.57
CA ALA A 20 -1.28 -3.21 2.32
C ALA A 20 -0.03 -2.35 2.40
N LEU A 21 -0.14 -1.12 2.94
CA LEU A 21 1.01 -0.25 3.13
C LEU A 21 2.01 -0.81 4.15
N GLU A 22 1.53 -1.44 5.21
CA GLU A 22 2.37 -2.14 6.19
C GLU A 22 3.13 -3.30 5.55
N HIS A 23 2.45 -4.10 4.72
CA HIS A 23 3.12 -5.15 3.96
C HIS A 23 4.17 -4.57 3.00
N LEU A 24 3.84 -3.49 2.29
CA LEU A 24 4.79 -2.78 1.43
C LEU A 24 5.98 -2.27 2.22
N LYS A 25 5.79 -1.71 3.41
CA LYS A 25 6.87 -1.29 4.30
C LYS A 25 7.75 -2.45 4.77
N ILE A 26 7.21 -3.66 4.92
CA ILE A 26 7.99 -4.84 5.32
C ILE A 26 8.82 -5.36 4.14
N VAL A 27 8.24 -5.40 2.93
CA VAL A 27 8.93 -5.94 1.74
C VAL A 27 9.88 -4.92 1.10
N THR A 28 9.54 -3.63 1.17
CA THR A 28 10.37 -2.53 0.66
C THR A 28 11.22 -1.97 1.78
N ASN A 29 12.52 -1.81 1.54
CA ASN A 29 13.36 -1.14 2.51
C ASN A 29 13.05 0.37 2.48
N ILE A 30 12.52 0.91 3.58
CA ILE A 30 12.16 2.34 3.74
C ILE A 30 13.33 3.27 3.33
N SER A 31 14.59 2.81 3.49
CA SER A 31 15.80 3.55 3.11
C SER A 31 16.11 3.55 1.60
N SER A 32 15.64 2.56 0.84
CA SER A 32 15.74 2.55 -0.65
C SER A 32 14.42 2.95 -1.33
N GLY A 33 13.31 2.89 -0.60
CA GLY A 33 11.96 3.10 -1.10
C GLY A 33 11.64 2.20 -2.30
N LEU A 34 10.97 2.79 -3.30
CA LEU A 34 10.57 2.13 -4.57
C LEU A 34 11.69 2.08 -5.62
N ALA A 35 12.95 2.36 -5.25
CA ALA A 35 14.07 2.39 -6.19
C ALA A 35 14.36 1.03 -6.85
N HIS A 36 13.97 -0.07 -6.22
CA HIS A 36 14.09 -1.40 -6.81
C HIS A 36 12.88 -1.74 -7.68
N PRO A 37 13.08 -2.17 -8.95
CA PRO A 37 11.97 -2.51 -9.86
C PRO A 37 11.11 -3.68 -9.39
N LEU A 38 11.63 -4.52 -8.48
CA LEU A 38 10.87 -5.58 -7.83
C LEU A 38 9.88 -5.01 -6.80
N ASP A 39 10.33 -4.07 -5.97
CA ASP A 39 9.51 -3.41 -4.95
C ASP A 39 8.41 -2.56 -5.59
N GLU A 40 8.76 -1.86 -6.67
CA GLU A 40 7.80 -1.10 -7.46
C GLU A 40 6.71 -2.01 -8.08
N SER A 41 7.10 -3.21 -8.54
CA SER A 41 6.15 -4.18 -9.08
C SER A 41 5.19 -4.70 -8.00
N THR A 42 5.71 -5.01 -6.80
CA THR A 42 4.88 -5.46 -5.68
C THR A 42 3.91 -4.37 -5.22
N ALA A 43 4.35 -3.12 -5.08
CA ALA A 43 3.49 -1.99 -4.76
C ALA A 43 2.34 -1.84 -5.77
N LYS A 44 2.66 -1.84 -7.07
CA LYS A 44 1.66 -1.78 -8.14
C LYS A 44 0.65 -2.93 -8.07
N GLU A 45 1.10 -4.14 -7.75
CA GLU A 45 0.22 -5.32 -7.64
C GLU A 45 -0.75 -5.19 -6.45
N VAL A 46 -0.24 -4.78 -5.28
CA VAL A 46 -1.05 -4.55 -4.06
C VAL A 46 -2.11 -3.47 -4.31
N PHE A 47 -1.71 -2.29 -4.77
CA PHE A 47 -2.65 -1.19 -5.01
C PHE A 47 -3.69 -1.52 -6.08
N LYS A 48 -3.30 -2.27 -7.12
CA LYS A 48 -4.26 -2.73 -8.14
C LYS A 48 -5.29 -3.68 -7.54
N TYR A 49 -4.89 -4.51 -6.59
CA TYR A 49 -5.81 -5.37 -5.84
C TYR A 49 -6.77 -4.55 -4.98
N LEU A 50 -6.28 -3.58 -4.22
CA LEU A 50 -7.11 -2.68 -3.40
C LEU A 50 -8.13 -1.90 -4.23
N HIS A 51 -7.70 -1.32 -5.36
CA HIS A 51 -8.61 -0.63 -6.28
C HIS A 51 -9.67 -1.60 -6.83
N LYS A 52 -9.30 -2.84 -7.15
CA LYS A 52 -10.26 -3.88 -7.58
C LYS A 52 -11.27 -4.25 -6.48
N LEU A 53 -10.89 -4.15 -5.21
CA LEU A 53 -11.81 -4.34 -4.07
C LEU A 53 -12.79 -3.16 -3.90
N GLY A 54 -12.52 -2.02 -4.51
CA GLY A 54 -13.29 -0.78 -4.40
C GLY A 54 -12.79 0.15 -3.30
N ILE A 55 -11.55 -0.06 -2.81
CA ILE A 55 -10.95 0.76 -1.76
C ILE A 55 -10.43 2.06 -2.36
N ARG A 56 -10.73 3.18 -1.71
CA ARG A 56 -10.22 4.49 -2.10
C ARG A 56 -8.73 4.57 -1.77
N LEU A 57 -7.95 4.98 -2.76
CA LEU A 57 -6.52 5.17 -2.67
C LEU A 57 -6.26 6.67 -2.76
N GLU A 58 -6.52 7.40 -1.67
CA GLU A 58 -6.29 8.86 -1.66
C GLU A 58 -4.81 9.17 -1.45
N TYR A 59 -4.31 10.14 -2.23
CA TYR A 59 -2.92 10.60 -2.13
C TYR A 59 -2.58 11.06 -0.71
N ASP A 60 -3.45 11.89 -0.12
CA ASP A 60 -3.20 12.52 1.18
C ASP A 60 -3.10 11.47 2.31
N GLU A 61 -4.01 10.49 2.32
CA GLU A 61 -4.00 9.39 3.30
C GLU A 61 -2.71 8.57 3.23
N VAL A 62 -2.30 8.16 2.02
CA VAL A 62 -1.10 7.36 1.82
C VAL A 62 0.17 8.17 2.15
N TYR A 63 0.20 9.45 1.77
CA TYR A 63 1.32 10.34 2.07
C TYR A 63 1.48 10.57 3.58
N ALA A 64 0.39 10.91 4.27
CA ALA A 64 0.38 11.12 5.72
C ALA A 64 0.81 9.85 6.47
N TRP A 65 0.30 8.68 6.06
CA TRP A 65 0.69 7.39 6.64
C TRP A 65 2.18 7.10 6.46
N ALA A 66 2.70 7.26 5.24
CA ALA A 66 4.11 7.01 4.95
C ALA A 66 5.02 7.94 5.77
N LYS A 67 4.66 9.23 5.87
CA LYS A 67 5.36 10.20 6.71
C LYS A 67 5.32 9.83 8.20
N GLN A 68 4.17 9.41 8.73
CA GLN A 68 4.04 8.95 10.11
C GLN A 68 4.88 7.70 10.41
N HIS A 69 5.11 6.86 9.40
CA HIS A 69 5.95 5.66 9.51
C HIS A 69 7.43 5.89 9.25
N GLY A 70 7.88 7.14 9.10
CA GLY A 70 9.28 7.50 8.93
C GLY A 70 9.82 7.29 7.52
N TRP A 71 8.95 7.27 6.51
CA TRP A 71 9.39 7.30 5.11
C TRP A 71 9.95 8.68 4.76
N GLU A 72 11.01 8.68 3.95
CA GLU A 72 11.53 9.89 3.30
C GLU A 72 10.43 10.56 2.47
N ASP A 73 10.40 11.90 2.46
CA ASP A 73 9.39 12.70 1.72
C ASP A 73 9.27 12.30 0.26
N ARG A 74 10.41 12.00 -0.37
CA ARG A 74 10.47 11.55 -1.77
C ARG A 74 9.75 10.23 -1.96
N HIS A 75 9.99 9.25 -1.09
CA HIS A 75 9.37 7.93 -1.18
C HIS A 75 7.90 7.94 -0.78
N ALA A 76 7.53 8.70 0.25
CA ALA A 76 6.14 8.91 0.63
C ALA A 76 5.32 9.49 -0.52
N ARG A 77 5.87 10.50 -1.22
CA ARG A 77 5.24 11.13 -2.38
C ARG A 77 5.12 10.18 -3.56
N GLU A 78 6.15 9.39 -3.86
CA GLU A 78 6.10 8.36 -4.92
C GLU A 78 5.01 7.31 -4.64
N LEU A 79 4.92 6.84 -3.38
CA LEU A 79 3.93 5.87 -2.96
C LEU A 79 2.50 6.42 -3.09
N ALA A 80 2.29 7.65 -2.63
CA ALA A 80 1.00 8.33 -2.71
C ALA A 80 0.58 8.62 -4.16
N MET A 81 1.50 9.09 -5.02
CA MET A 81 1.24 9.26 -6.46
C MET A 81 0.87 7.94 -7.12
N LEU A 82 1.52 6.85 -6.73
CA LEU A 82 1.26 5.54 -7.29
C LEU A 82 -0.10 4.99 -6.86
N ALA A 83 -0.46 5.19 -5.58
CA ALA A 83 -1.78 4.87 -5.05
C ALA A 83 -2.89 5.66 -5.77
N GLU A 84 -2.76 6.98 -5.89
CA GLU A 84 -3.73 7.83 -6.60
C GLU A 84 -3.85 7.47 -8.08
N LYS A 85 -2.72 7.23 -8.76
CA LYS A 85 -2.71 6.84 -10.16
C LYS A 85 -3.47 5.54 -10.39
N ILE A 86 -3.32 4.56 -9.50
CA ILE A 86 -4.04 3.28 -9.59
C ILE A 86 -5.50 3.44 -9.15
N GLY A 87 -5.76 4.22 -8.11
CA GLY A 87 -7.10 4.58 -7.61
C GLY A 87 -7.95 5.30 -8.64
N SER A 88 -7.32 6.11 -9.50
CA SER A 88 -7.96 6.78 -10.62
C SER A 88 -8.17 5.88 -11.86
N GLY A 89 -7.88 4.57 -11.76
CA GLY A 89 -7.97 3.62 -12.87
C GLY A 89 -6.78 3.63 -13.83
N GLY A 90 -5.65 4.26 -13.44
CA GLY A 90 -4.43 4.29 -14.23
C GLY A 90 -3.88 2.88 -14.47
N ARG A 91 -3.63 2.55 -15.74
CA ARG A 91 -3.02 1.27 -16.13
C ARG A 91 -1.56 1.24 -15.67
N VAL A 92 -1.27 0.41 -14.67
CA VAL A 92 0.11 0.08 -14.26
C VAL A 92 0.53 -1.29 -14.78
N VAL A 93 1.71 -1.35 -15.39
CA VAL A 93 2.33 -2.59 -15.84
C VAL A 93 3.11 -3.18 -14.66
N VAL A 94 2.57 -4.24 -14.08
CA VAL A 94 3.27 -5.05 -13.08
C VAL A 94 4.18 -6.01 -13.85
N LYS A 95 5.49 -5.82 -13.80
CA LYS A 95 6.46 -6.67 -14.53
C LYS A 95 6.66 -8.03 -13.86
N HIS A 96 6.64 -8.09 -12.53
CA HIS A 96 6.77 -9.34 -11.76
C HIS A 96 5.44 -9.69 -11.10
N LYS A 97 4.68 -10.57 -11.76
CA LYS A 97 3.35 -11.00 -11.32
C LYS A 97 3.47 -12.23 -10.42
N GLY A 98 2.77 -12.25 -9.28
CA GLY A 98 2.71 -13.43 -8.39
C GLY A 98 3.56 -13.35 -7.11
N ARG A 99 4.01 -12.16 -6.73
CA ARG A 99 4.56 -11.94 -5.38
C ARG A 99 3.47 -11.77 -4.33
N LEU A 100 2.28 -11.35 -4.75
CA LEU A 100 1.14 -11.25 -3.85
C LEU A 100 0.55 -12.64 -3.59
N SER A 101 0.95 -13.27 -2.48
CA SER A 101 0.40 -14.56 -2.04
C SER A 101 -1.13 -14.50 -1.99
N GLU A 102 -1.79 -15.58 -2.40
CA GLU A 102 -3.26 -15.70 -2.36
C GLU A 102 -3.82 -15.49 -0.94
N ASP A 103 -3.05 -15.88 0.07
CA ASP A 103 -3.39 -15.69 1.48
C ASP A 103 -3.50 -14.21 1.85
N PHE A 104 -2.53 -13.39 1.40
CA PHE A 104 -2.55 -11.94 1.63
C PHE A 104 -3.69 -11.26 0.86
N GLN A 105 -3.99 -11.73 -0.35
CA GLN A 105 -5.17 -11.28 -1.09
C GLN A 105 -6.47 -11.54 -0.32
N LYS A 106 -6.60 -12.74 0.28
CA LYS A 106 -7.76 -13.09 1.12
C LYS A 106 -7.83 -12.25 2.40
N GLU A 107 -6.68 -11.94 3.02
CA GLU A 107 -6.60 -11.05 4.18
C GLU A 107 -7.13 -9.65 3.82
N LEU A 108 -6.60 -9.05 2.75
CA LEU A 108 -7.06 -7.73 2.27
C LEU A 108 -8.55 -7.73 1.92
N ARG A 109 -9.05 -8.80 1.31
CA ARG A 109 -10.47 -8.94 0.98
C ARG A 109 -11.36 -9.04 2.23
N SER A 110 -10.86 -9.67 3.30
CA SER A 110 -11.58 -9.79 4.57
C SER A 110 -11.59 -8.47 5.36
N LEU A 111 -10.65 -7.57 5.05
CA LEU A 111 -10.51 -6.25 5.66
C LEU A 111 -11.23 -5.12 4.90
N LYS A 112 -11.91 -5.44 3.78
CA LYS A 112 -12.62 -4.44 2.95
C LYS A 112 -13.88 -3.91 3.60
#